data_AF-A0A949GYG8-F1
#
_entry.id   AF-A0A949GYG8-F1
#
_cell.length_a   1.000
_cell.length_b   1.000
_cell.length_c   1.000
_cell.angle_alpha   90.00
_cell.angle_beta   90.00
_cell.angle_gamma   90.00
#
_symmetry.space_group_name_H-M   'P 1'
#
loop_
_entity.id
_entity.type
_entity.pdbx_description
1 polymer ?
#
loop_
_entity_poly.entity_id
_entity_poly.type
_entity_poly.pdbx_seq_one_letter_code
_entity_poly.pdbx_strand_id
1 'polypeptide(L)'
;MPKPTSAAKSSGEPALAHPIRVAIVTMDTHLATATARARARLMRQLPGLRLTMFAASEWANDDQLLGNCIAEIGQADIVVVTMLFLEEHFLPILPALQARRAQCDAMVCAMSAAEVVRLTRIGKFDMGKPASGLTALLKRLRGNKDKTSTGGQAQMKMLRRVPKLLRFIPGTAQDVRSYFLALQYWLGGSEENMLNMVRFLVNRYASGPR
;
A
#
# COMPACT_ATOMS: atom_id res chain seq x y z
N MET A 1 29.46 -38.35 -44.51
CA MET A 1 29.36 -37.07 -43.79
C MET A 1 28.33 -37.22 -42.68
N PRO A 2 28.74 -37.17 -41.39
CA PRO A 2 27.78 -37.23 -40.30
C PRO A 2 27.08 -35.87 -40.14
N LYS A 3 25.75 -35.89 -39.94
CA LYS A 3 24.94 -34.69 -39.69
C LYS A 3 25.33 -34.05 -38.35
N PRO A 4 25.54 -32.73 -38.26
CA PRO A 4 25.78 -32.08 -36.98
C PRO A 4 24.48 -32.05 -36.16
N THR A 5 24.55 -32.62 -34.95
CA THR A 5 23.56 -32.49 -33.89
C THR A 5 23.49 -31.02 -33.46
N SER A 6 22.35 -30.37 -33.72
CA SER A 6 22.09 -29.02 -33.20
C SER A 6 21.91 -29.12 -31.68
N ALA A 7 22.93 -28.68 -30.93
CA ALA A 7 22.85 -28.52 -29.50
C ALA A 7 21.72 -27.54 -29.14
N ALA A 8 20.80 -27.99 -28.28
CA ALA A 8 19.80 -27.13 -27.68
C ALA A 8 20.52 -26.04 -26.87
N LYS A 9 20.35 -24.78 -27.26
CA LYS A 9 20.74 -23.63 -26.43
C LYS A 9 19.87 -23.67 -25.17
N SER A 10 20.46 -24.11 -24.07
CA SER A 10 19.97 -23.84 -22.73
C SER A 10 20.07 -22.33 -22.48
N SER A 11 19.02 -21.58 -22.80
CA SER A 11 18.88 -20.18 -22.40
C SER A 11 18.55 -20.13 -20.90
N GLY A 12 19.58 -20.33 -20.08
CA GLY A 12 19.56 -20.08 -18.64
C GLY A 12 20.08 -18.68 -18.32
N GLU A 13 19.59 -17.65 -19.00
CA GLU A 13 19.72 -16.30 -18.46
C GLU A 13 18.70 -16.18 -17.33
N PRO A 14 19.10 -15.84 -16.08
CA PRO A 14 18.13 -15.52 -15.05
C PRO A 14 17.34 -14.33 -15.57
N ALA A 15 16.04 -14.52 -15.82
CA ALA A 15 15.14 -13.43 -16.12
C ALA A 15 15.37 -12.36 -15.05
N LEU A 16 15.85 -11.18 -15.45
CA LEU A 16 16.04 -10.05 -14.55
C LEU A 16 14.70 -9.81 -13.87
N ALA A 17 14.60 -10.22 -12.60
CA ALA A 17 13.40 -10.04 -11.80
C ALA A 17 13.08 -8.54 -11.84
N HIS A 18 11.93 -8.18 -12.40
CA HIS A 18 11.58 -6.78 -12.57
C HIS A 18 11.49 -6.15 -11.16
N PRO A 19 12.23 -5.06 -10.89
CA PRO A 19 12.32 -4.54 -9.54
C PRO A 19 10.96 -4.06 -9.06
N ILE A 20 10.56 -4.48 -7.86
CA ILE A 20 9.29 -4.11 -7.25
C ILE A 20 9.52 -2.95 -6.29
N ARG A 21 8.88 -1.82 -6.52
CA ARG A 21 9.12 -0.59 -5.77
C ARG A 21 7.93 -0.28 -4.87
N VAL A 22 8.17 -0.30 -3.55
CA VAL A 22 7.16 0.01 -2.53
C VAL A 22 7.62 1.25 -1.77
N ALA A 23 6.83 2.32 -1.83
CA ALA A 23 7.08 3.54 -1.09
C ALA A 23 6.04 3.70 0.04
N ILE A 24 6.53 3.87 1.26
CA ILE A 24 5.73 4.19 2.44
C ILE A 24 5.96 5.65 2.82
N VAL A 25 4.88 6.40 3.03
CA VAL A 25 4.91 7.81 3.40
C VAL A 25 4.03 7.99 4.64
N THR A 26 4.58 8.47 5.74
CA THR A 26 3.82 8.57 7.00
C THR A 26 4.29 9.69 7.93
N MET A 27 3.51 10.03 8.95
CA MET A 27 4.00 10.82 10.10
C MET A 27 4.69 9.97 11.18
N ASP A 28 4.51 8.64 11.15
CA ASP A 28 4.96 7.77 12.24
C ASP A 28 6.41 7.32 12.08
N THR A 29 7.34 8.03 12.73
CA THR A 29 8.77 7.69 12.74
C THR A 29 9.07 6.40 13.51
N HIS A 30 8.19 5.96 14.43
CA HIS A 30 8.43 4.77 15.25
C HIS A 30 8.46 3.48 14.40
N LEU A 31 7.81 3.50 13.24
CA LEU A 31 7.78 2.35 12.32
C LEU A 31 9.02 2.25 11.43
N ALA A 32 9.93 3.24 11.44
CA ALA A 32 11.11 3.25 10.59
C ALA A 32 11.99 2.02 10.83
N THR A 33 12.31 1.72 12.10
CA THR A 33 13.15 0.58 12.46
C THR A 33 12.47 -0.75 12.16
N ALA A 34 11.17 -0.88 12.45
CA ALA A 34 10.39 -2.07 12.12
C ALA A 34 10.36 -2.32 10.60
N THR A 35 10.19 -1.26 9.82
CA THR A 35 10.18 -1.31 8.35
C THR A 35 11.56 -1.64 7.78
N ALA A 36 12.64 -1.09 8.34
CA ALA A 36 14.01 -1.39 7.93
C ALA A 36 14.37 -2.87 8.16
N ARG A 37 13.97 -3.46 9.29
CA ARG A 37 14.16 -4.89 9.55
C ARG A 37 13.30 -5.77 8.65
N ALA A 38 12.02 -5.39 8.46
CA ALA A 38 11.13 -6.06 7.52
C ALA A 38 11.70 -6.07 6.09
N ARG A 39 12.26 -4.94 5.63
CA ARG A 39 12.94 -4.80 4.34
C ARG A 39 14.05 -5.85 4.17
N ALA A 40 14.97 -5.95 5.14
CA ALA A 40 16.09 -6.89 5.06
C ALA A 40 15.62 -8.36 4.98
N ARG A 41 14.51 -8.70 5.63
CA ARG A 41 13.89 -10.03 5.52
C ARG A 41 13.19 -10.23 4.18
N LEU A 42 12.45 -9.24 3.70
CA LEU A 42 11.70 -9.33 2.45
C LEU A 42 12.60 -9.41 1.22
N MET A 43 13.73 -8.69 1.19
CA MET A 43 14.67 -8.76 0.06
C MET A 43 15.24 -10.17 -0.17
N ARG A 44 15.28 -11.02 0.86
CA ARG A 44 15.65 -12.43 0.73
C ARG A 44 14.54 -13.29 0.11
N GLN A 45 13.28 -12.88 0.25
CA GLN A 45 12.10 -13.60 -0.25
C GLN A 45 11.61 -13.08 -1.60
N LEU A 46 11.88 -11.81 -1.90
CA LEU A 46 11.46 -11.10 -3.10
C LEU A 46 12.70 -10.43 -3.71
N PRO A 47 13.54 -11.20 -4.46
CA PRO A 47 14.69 -10.65 -5.17
C PRO A 47 14.21 -9.53 -6.10
N GLY A 48 14.74 -8.31 -5.94
CA GLY A 48 14.32 -7.12 -6.69
C GLY A 48 13.37 -6.18 -5.93
N LEU A 49 12.94 -6.51 -4.70
CA LEU A 49 12.16 -5.57 -3.88
C LEU A 49 13.02 -4.38 -3.44
N ARG A 50 12.52 -3.17 -3.74
CA ARG A 50 12.96 -1.90 -3.15
C ARG A 50 11.85 -1.36 -2.25
N LEU A 51 12.09 -1.35 -0.94
CA LEU A 51 11.18 -0.79 0.07
C LEU A 51 11.79 0.48 0.67
N THR A 52 11.09 1.59 0.51
CA THR A 52 11.44 2.90 1.09
C THR A 52 10.35 3.37 2.05
N MET A 53 10.77 4.10 3.08
CA MET A 53 9.86 4.74 4.03
C MET A 53 10.34 6.16 4.26
N PHE A 54 9.42 7.11 4.17
CA PHE A 54 9.64 8.52 4.40
C PHE A 54 8.74 8.99 5.55
N ALA A 55 9.32 9.68 6.53
CA ALA A 55 8.57 10.31 7.61
C ALA A 55 8.37 11.80 7.33
N ALA A 56 7.12 12.25 7.24
CA ALA A 56 6.76 13.60 6.81
C ALA A 56 7.15 14.69 7.80
N SER A 57 7.32 14.32 9.06
CA SER A 57 7.91 15.17 10.10
C SER A 57 9.36 15.57 9.79
N GLU A 58 10.09 14.82 8.96
CA GLU A 58 11.51 15.03 8.72
C GLU A 58 11.79 16.01 7.58
N TRP A 59 10.90 16.11 6.57
CA TRP A 59 11.14 16.99 5.41
C TRP A 59 10.51 18.38 5.50
N ALA A 60 9.80 18.70 6.59
CA ALA A 60 9.30 20.06 6.80
C ALA A 60 10.43 21.12 6.76
N ASN A 61 11.68 20.71 7.05
CA ASN A 61 12.87 21.55 7.00
C ASN A 61 13.99 20.97 6.10
N ASP A 62 13.66 20.01 5.21
CA ASP A 62 14.64 19.34 4.35
C ASP A 62 14.06 19.12 2.94
N ASP A 63 14.34 20.08 2.05
CA ASP A 63 13.89 20.08 0.66
C ASP A 63 14.45 18.89 -0.14
N GLN A 64 15.64 18.39 0.24
CA GLN A 64 16.24 17.24 -0.43
C GLN A 64 15.47 15.97 -0.07
N LEU A 65 15.09 15.79 1.20
CA LEU A 65 14.27 14.67 1.63
C LEU A 65 12.87 14.70 0.99
N LEU A 66 12.26 15.88 0.87
CA LEU A 66 11.01 16.06 0.15
C LEU A 66 11.16 15.68 -1.33
N GLY A 67 12.20 16.17 -2.00
CA GLY A 67 12.49 15.84 -3.40
C GLY A 67 12.67 14.34 -3.63
N ASN A 68 13.39 13.67 -2.73
CA ASN A 68 13.56 12.21 -2.75
C ASN A 68 12.22 11.48 -2.57
N CYS A 69 11.36 11.95 -1.65
CA CYS A 69 10.04 11.38 -1.44
C CYS A 69 9.17 11.48 -2.70
N ILE A 70 9.14 12.66 -3.34
CA ILE A 70 8.41 12.90 -4.59
C ILE A 70 8.92 11.97 -5.71
N ALA A 71 10.25 11.85 -5.85
CA ALA A 71 10.86 10.99 -6.86
C ALA A 71 10.51 9.50 -6.63
N GLU A 72 10.53 9.03 -5.38
CA GLU A 72 10.14 7.65 -5.05
C GLU A 72 8.65 7.41 -5.29
N ILE A 73 7.77 8.35 -4.94
CA ILE A 73 6.34 8.26 -5.28
C ILE A 73 6.19 8.13 -6.80
N GLY A 74 6.90 8.94 -7.59
CA GLY A 74 6.83 8.93 -9.05
C GLY A 74 7.21 7.59 -9.70
N GLN A 75 8.00 6.76 -9.02
CA GLN A 75 8.51 5.49 -9.54
C GLN A 75 7.93 4.25 -8.83
N ALA A 76 7.20 4.42 -7.73
CA ALA A 76 6.72 3.30 -6.91
C ALA A 76 5.58 2.51 -7.58
N ASP A 77 5.68 1.19 -7.59
CA ASP A 77 4.60 0.30 -8.04
C ASP A 77 3.49 0.23 -7.00
N ILE A 78 3.84 0.30 -5.71
CA ILE A 78 2.89 0.32 -4.61
C ILE A 78 3.22 1.52 -3.72
N VAL A 79 2.23 2.36 -3.46
CA VAL A 79 2.34 3.51 -2.57
C VAL A 79 1.44 3.31 -1.35
N VAL A 80 1.99 3.46 -0.16
CA VAL A 80 1.24 3.44 1.11
C VAL A 80 1.42 4.78 1.80
N VAL A 81 0.32 5.51 2.01
CA VAL A 81 0.31 6.81 2.69
C VAL A 81 -0.53 6.71 3.95
N THR A 82 0.03 7.10 5.09
CA THR A 82 -0.70 7.06 6.36
C THR A 82 -0.43 8.27 7.25
N MET A 83 -1.38 8.62 8.11
CA MET A 83 -1.21 9.64 9.15
C MET A 83 -0.88 11.06 8.66
N LEU A 84 -1.07 11.37 7.37
CA LEU A 84 -0.83 12.73 6.85
C LEU A 84 -2.08 13.60 7.03
N PHE A 85 -2.13 14.37 8.11
CA PHE A 85 -3.28 15.23 8.44
C PHE A 85 -3.03 16.72 8.23
N LEU A 86 -1.78 17.17 8.34
CA LEU A 86 -1.43 18.60 8.24
C LEU A 86 -1.11 18.96 6.79
N GLU A 87 -1.62 20.11 6.36
CA GLU A 87 -1.45 20.63 4.99
C GLU A 87 0.03 20.74 4.59
N GLU A 88 0.88 21.20 5.50
CA GLU A 88 2.33 21.31 5.30
C GLU A 88 3.00 19.97 4.95
N HIS A 89 2.41 18.84 5.35
CA HIS A 89 2.96 17.52 5.10
C HIS A 89 2.41 16.87 3.83
N PHE A 90 1.11 17.04 3.54
CA PHE A 90 0.49 16.37 2.39
C PHE A 90 0.43 17.23 1.14
N LEU A 91 0.27 18.55 1.23
CA LEU A 91 0.18 19.41 0.04
C LEU A 91 1.43 19.33 -0.85
N PRO A 92 2.67 19.30 -0.31
CA PRO A 92 3.87 19.24 -1.16
C PRO A 92 3.97 17.96 -2.00
N ILE A 93 3.46 16.83 -1.50
CA ILE A 93 3.52 15.53 -2.19
C ILE A 93 2.22 15.17 -2.93
N LEU A 94 1.12 15.89 -2.68
CA LEU A 94 -0.19 15.59 -3.26
C LEU A 94 -0.18 15.56 -4.80
N PRO A 95 0.48 16.50 -5.52
CA PRO A 95 0.59 16.43 -6.98
C PRO A 95 1.28 15.16 -7.46
N ALA A 96 2.34 14.72 -6.77
CA ALA A 96 3.06 13.49 -7.11
C ALA A 96 2.20 12.25 -6.90
N LEU A 97 1.44 12.21 -5.80
CA LEU A 97 0.49 11.13 -5.52
C LEU A 97 -0.61 11.08 -6.59
N GLN A 98 -1.19 12.22 -6.97
CA GLN A 98 -2.22 12.31 -8.00
C GLN A 98 -1.70 11.83 -9.37
N ALA A 99 -0.52 12.29 -9.78
CA ALA A 99 0.12 11.90 -11.02
C ALA A 99 0.43 10.38 -11.05
N ARG A 100 0.94 9.84 -9.94
CA ARG A 100 1.28 8.42 -9.85
C ARG A 100 0.06 7.52 -9.78
N ARG A 101 -1.04 7.97 -9.17
CA ARG A 101 -2.21 7.15 -8.83
C ARG A 101 -2.67 6.22 -9.93
N ALA A 102 -2.72 6.69 -11.18
CA ALA A 102 -3.20 5.90 -12.31
C ALA A 102 -2.18 4.85 -12.79
N GLN A 103 -0.90 5.09 -12.55
CA GLN A 103 0.24 4.34 -13.09
C GLN A 103 0.79 3.29 -12.12
N CYS A 104 0.67 3.49 -10.80
CA CYS A 104 1.08 2.47 -9.82
C CYS A 104 0.07 1.34 -9.71
N ASP A 105 0.50 0.13 -9.41
CA ASP A 105 -0.35 -1.05 -9.22
C ASP A 105 -1.37 -0.88 -8.09
N ALA A 106 -0.94 -0.27 -6.98
CA ALA A 106 -1.78 -0.03 -5.82
C ALA A 106 -1.38 1.25 -5.08
N MET A 107 -2.39 2.00 -4.64
CA MET A 107 -2.24 3.15 -3.75
C MET A 107 -3.16 2.97 -2.55
N VAL A 108 -2.58 2.86 -1.36
CA VAL A 108 -3.30 2.70 -0.09
C VAL A 108 -3.11 3.96 0.74
N CYS A 109 -4.15 4.77 0.85
CA CYS A 109 -4.13 5.99 1.65
C CYS A 109 -5.09 5.85 2.83
N ALA A 110 -4.56 5.78 4.05
CA ALA A 110 -5.36 5.56 5.25
C ALA A 110 -5.04 6.60 6.33
N MET A 111 -5.99 6.86 7.24
CA MET A 111 -5.77 7.76 8.38
C MET A 111 -5.10 9.07 7.97
N SER A 112 -5.54 9.71 6.88
CA SER A 112 -4.93 10.94 6.35
C SER A 112 -6.05 11.93 5.98
N ALA A 113 -5.69 13.13 5.53
CA ALA A 113 -6.62 14.11 4.99
C ALA A 113 -7.50 13.52 3.87
N ALA A 114 -8.71 14.06 3.70
CA ALA A 114 -9.72 13.47 2.81
C ALA A 114 -9.25 13.44 1.35
N GLU A 115 -8.50 14.47 0.96
CA GLU A 115 -7.83 14.66 -0.32
C GLU A 115 -6.88 13.50 -0.63
N VAL A 116 -6.11 13.06 0.37
CA VAL A 116 -5.17 11.95 0.26
C VAL A 116 -5.93 10.62 0.28
N VAL A 117 -6.86 10.42 1.22
CA VAL A 117 -7.62 9.16 1.36
C VAL A 117 -8.39 8.82 0.08
N ARG A 118 -8.97 9.82 -0.60
CA ARG A 118 -9.66 9.66 -1.90
C ARG A 118 -8.75 9.11 -3.00
N LEU A 119 -7.42 9.24 -2.88
CA LEU A 119 -6.48 8.66 -3.84
C LEU A 119 -6.35 7.15 -3.72
N THR A 120 -6.91 6.50 -2.68
CA THR A 120 -6.88 5.05 -2.54
C THR A 120 -7.43 4.34 -3.78
N ARG A 121 -6.62 3.44 -4.34
CA ARG A 121 -6.94 2.56 -5.45
C ARG A 121 -6.21 1.23 -5.28
N ILE A 122 -6.95 0.16 -5.03
CA ILE A 122 -6.41 -1.20 -4.97
C ILE A 122 -7.33 -2.17 -5.71
N GLY A 123 -6.82 -2.81 -6.76
CA GLY A 123 -7.64 -3.66 -7.64
C GLY A 123 -8.89 -2.91 -8.13
N LYS A 124 -10.07 -3.45 -7.85
CA LYS A 124 -11.37 -2.84 -8.21
C LYS A 124 -11.89 -1.84 -7.17
N PHE A 125 -11.25 -1.74 -6.01
CA PHE A 125 -11.63 -0.79 -4.96
C PHE A 125 -10.99 0.58 -5.22
N ASP A 126 -11.83 1.59 -5.38
CA ASP A 126 -11.45 2.95 -5.74
C ASP A 126 -12.27 3.93 -4.89
N MET A 127 -11.60 4.73 -4.05
CA MET A 127 -12.25 5.73 -3.19
C MET A 127 -12.45 7.10 -3.87
N GLY A 128 -11.91 7.28 -5.08
CA GLY A 128 -12.13 8.47 -5.90
C GLY A 128 -13.40 8.38 -6.74
N LYS A 129 -13.94 7.16 -6.92
CA LYS A 129 -15.23 6.95 -7.59
C LYS A 129 -16.39 7.16 -6.61
N PRO A 130 -17.56 7.64 -7.10
CA PRO A 130 -18.78 7.67 -6.30
C PRO A 130 -19.04 6.30 -5.70
N ALA A 131 -19.63 6.29 -4.51
CA ALA A 131 -19.82 5.06 -3.75
C ALA A 131 -20.47 3.96 -4.61
N SER A 132 -19.68 3.01 -5.10
CA SER A 132 -20.21 1.82 -5.74
C SER A 132 -21.01 1.02 -4.69
N GLY A 133 -21.88 0.10 -5.13
CA GLY A 133 -22.79 -0.63 -4.23
C GLY A 133 -22.12 -1.24 -2.99
N LEU A 134 -20.81 -1.49 -3.04
CA LEU A 134 -20.00 -1.97 -1.94
C LEU A 134 -19.73 -0.94 -0.84
N THR A 135 -19.49 0.33 -1.17
CA THR A 135 -19.37 1.43 -0.19
C THR A 135 -20.72 1.80 0.43
N ALA A 136 -21.82 1.66 -0.32
CA ALA A 136 -23.17 1.74 0.23
C ALA A 136 -23.44 0.58 1.20
N LEU A 137 -22.94 -0.63 0.89
CA LEU A 137 -22.97 -1.78 1.80
C LEU A 137 -22.09 -1.56 3.05
N LEU A 138 -20.89 -0.99 2.91
CA LEU A 138 -20.06 -0.60 4.06
C LEU A 138 -20.73 0.47 4.91
N LYS A 139 -21.43 1.43 4.29
CA LYS A 139 -22.20 2.47 5.01
C LYS A 139 -23.39 1.86 5.76
N ARG A 140 -24.05 0.85 5.17
CA ARG A 140 -25.08 0.03 5.86
C ARG A 140 -24.50 -0.82 6.99
N LEU A 141 -23.33 -1.43 6.79
CA LEU A 141 -22.62 -2.22 7.81
C LEU A 141 -22.04 -1.36 8.94
N ARG A 142 -21.71 -0.10 8.66
CA ARG A 142 -21.22 0.89 9.65
C ARG A 142 -22.34 1.37 10.58
N GLY A 143 -23.61 1.07 10.27
CA GLY A 143 -24.77 1.50 11.04
C GLY A 143 -25.08 2.99 10.84
N ASN A 144 -26.37 3.35 10.88
CA ASN A 144 -26.80 4.74 10.81
C ASN A 144 -26.22 5.52 12.00
N LYS A 145 -25.79 6.75 11.72
CA LYS A 145 -25.19 7.72 12.66
C LYS A 145 -26.19 8.26 13.70
N ASP A 146 -27.13 7.46 14.16
CA ASP A 146 -28.03 7.84 15.24
C ASP A 146 -27.63 7.03 16.48
N LYS A 147 -27.08 7.75 17.47
CA LYS A 147 -26.64 7.33 18.82
C LYS A 147 -25.11 7.27 19.01
N THR A 148 -24.56 8.44 19.34
CA THR A 148 -23.66 8.67 20.49
C THR A 148 -23.00 7.42 21.09
N SER A 149 -21.97 6.89 20.42
CA SER A 149 -20.95 6.04 21.05
C SER A 149 -19.68 5.98 20.16
N THR A 150 -19.11 7.15 19.87
CA THR A 150 -17.81 7.28 19.20
C THR A 150 -16.66 6.99 20.17
N GLY A 151 -16.51 5.73 20.58
CA GLY A 151 -15.30 5.26 21.26
C GLY A 151 -14.30 4.70 20.26
N GLY A 152 -13.01 5.07 20.35
CA GLY A 152 -11.94 4.50 19.51
C GLY A 152 -11.89 2.97 19.54
N GLN A 153 -12.30 2.35 20.66
CA GLN A 153 -12.44 0.90 20.78
C GLN A 153 -13.51 0.31 19.84
N ALA A 154 -14.64 0.99 19.64
CA ALA A 154 -15.70 0.51 18.75
C ALA A 154 -15.28 0.58 17.28
N GLN A 155 -14.54 1.64 16.90
CA GLN A 155 -13.95 1.78 15.57
C GLN A 155 -12.88 0.70 15.32
N MET A 156 -12.02 0.42 16.31
CA MET A 156 -11.04 -0.66 16.23
C MET A 156 -11.68 -2.06 16.17
N LYS A 157 -12.77 -2.28 16.91
CA LYS A 157 -13.55 -3.53 16.85
C LYS A 157 -14.18 -3.71 15.46
N MET A 158 -14.66 -2.64 14.84
CA MET A 158 -15.16 -2.64 13.47
C MET A 158 -14.04 -2.94 12.46
N LEU A 159 -12.88 -2.27 12.54
CA LEU A 159 -11.71 -2.51 11.69
C LEU A 159 -11.22 -3.97 11.75
N ARG A 160 -11.30 -4.62 12.92
CA ARG A 160 -10.96 -6.04 13.10
C ARG A 160 -12.02 -7.02 12.58
N ARG A 161 -13.29 -6.60 12.47
CA ARG A 161 -14.42 -7.46 12.06
C ARG A 161 -14.74 -7.39 10.58
N VAL A 162 -14.63 -6.21 9.97
CA VAL A 162 -14.94 -6.00 8.54
C VAL A 162 -14.18 -6.99 7.63
N PRO A 163 -12.86 -7.18 7.76
CA PRO A 163 -12.15 -8.14 6.90
C PRO A 163 -12.59 -9.60 7.10
N LYS A 164 -13.05 -9.99 8.30
CA LYS A 164 -13.58 -11.34 8.55
C LYS A 164 -14.94 -11.56 7.89
N LEU A 165 -15.77 -10.53 7.83
CA LEU A 165 -17.09 -10.58 7.18
C LEU A 165 -16.95 -10.61 5.65
N LEU A 166 -16.01 -9.83 5.11
CA LEU A 166 -15.79 -9.74 3.67
C LEU A 166 -15.11 -10.98 3.07
N ARG A 167 -14.54 -11.88 3.88
CA ARG A 167 -13.79 -13.06 3.38
C ARG A 167 -14.63 -13.98 2.49
N PHE A 168 -15.94 -14.01 2.67
CA PHE A 168 -16.86 -14.90 1.96
C PHE A 168 -17.54 -14.27 0.73
N ILE A 169 -17.24 -12.99 0.43
CA ILE A 169 -17.90 -12.27 -0.67
C ILE A 169 -16.91 -12.20 -1.86
N PRO A 170 -17.28 -12.71 -3.06
CA PRO A 170 -16.43 -12.61 -4.24
C PRO A 170 -16.37 -11.19 -4.81
N GLY A 171 -15.39 -10.92 -5.69
CA GLY A 171 -15.26 -9.66 -6.41
C GLY A 171 -14.68 -8.51 -5.58
N THR A 172 -15.16 -7.29 -5.80
CA THR A 172 -14.64 -6.02 -5.20
C THR A 172 -14.56 -6.06 -3.66
N ALA A 173 -15.34 -6.92 -3.01
CA ALA A 173 -15.30 -7.10 -1.55
C ALA A 173 -13.94 -7.59 -1.02
N GLN A 174 -13.21 -8.37 -1.82
CA GLN A 174 -11.86 -8.82 -1.44
C GLN A 174 -10.84 -7.68 -1.49
N ASP A 175 -11.02 -6.71 -2.37
CA ASP A 175 -10.13 -5.56 -2.45
C ASP A 175 -10.41 -4.59 -1.30
N VAL A 176 -11.68 -4.36 -0.95
CA VAL A 176 -12.02 -3.66 0.31
C VAL A 176 -11.44 -4.38 1.53
N ARG A 177 -11.55 -5.72 1.59
CA ARG A 177 -10.93 -6.50 2.65
C ARG A 177 -9.42 -6.29 2.70
N SER A 178 -8.77 -6.24 1.54
CA SER A 178 -7.34 -6.00 1.43
C SER A 178 -6.93 -4.64 1.98
N TYR A 179 -7.73 -3.59 1.71
CA TYR A 179 -7.54 -2.27 2.31
C TYR A 179 -7.54 -2.36 3.85
N PHE A 180 -8.55 -3.02 4.42
CA PHE A 180 -8.64 -3.18 5.89
C PHE A 180 -7.57 -4.11 6.47
N LEU A 181 -7.07 -5.09 5.72
CA LEU A 181 -5.94 -5.92 6.15
C LEU A 181 -4.65 -5.11 6.18
N ALA A 182 -4.36 -4.32 5.15
CA ALA A 182 -3.23 -3.41 5.13
C ALA A 182 -3.27 -2.45 6.33
N LEU A 183 -4.44 -1.87 6.62
CA LEU A 183 -4.63 -1.01 7.79
C LEU A 183 -4.42 -1.73 9.12
N GLN A 184 -4.88 -2.98 9.27
CA GLN A 184 -4.62 -3.75 10.48
C GLN A 184 -3.16 -4.08 10.69
N TYR A 185 -2.43 -4.40 9.62
CA TYR A 185 -0.98 -4.58 9.71
C TYR A 185 -0.31 -3.28 10.13
N TRP A 186 -0.65 -2.16 9.49
CA TRP A 186 -0.13 -0.84 9.86
C TRP A 186 -0.34 -0.53 11.35
N LEU A 187 -1.57 -0.67 11.83
CA LEU A 187 -1.93 -0.42 13.23
C LEU A 187 -1.27 -1.42 14.22
N GLY A 188 -0.84 -2.58 13.74
CA GLY A 188 -0.07 -3.53 14.53
C GLY A 188 1.37 -3.08 14.76
N GLY A 189 1.96 -2.35 13.79
CA GLY A 189 3.24 -1.65 13.90
C GLY A 189 4.50 -2.51 14.15
N SER A 190 4.36 -3.82 14.39
CA SER A 190 5.49 -4.70 14.58
C SER A 190 6.24 -4.96 13.27
N GLU A 191 7.51 -5.38 13.37
CA GLU A 191 8.29 -5.81 12.21
C GLU A 191 7.56 -6.88 11.39
N GLU A 192 6.95 -7.85 12.06
CA GLU A 192 6.19 -8.92 11.41
C GLU A 192 4.93 -8.37 10.73
N ASN A 193 4.29 -7.34 11.29
CA ASN A 193 3.17 -6.69 10.61
C ASN A 193 3.62 -5.90 9.38
N MET A 194 4.71 -5.15 9.45
CA MET A 194 5.25 -4.41 8.29
C MET A 194 5.66 -5.38 7.18
N LEU A 195 6.34 -6.47 7.53
CA LEU A 195 6.70 -7.54 6.62
C LEU A 195 5.47 -8.13 5.92
N ASN A 196 4.47 -8.52 6.71
CA ASN A 196 3.26 -9.13 6.19
C ASN A 196 2.42 -8.16 5.35
N MET A 197 2.38 -6.87 5.70
CA MET A 197 1.70 -5.85 4.90
C MET A 197 2.31 -5.75 3.51
N VAL A 198 3.64 -5.55 3.44
CA VAL A 198 4.33 -5.37 2.16
C VAL A 198 4.23 -6.64 1.33
N ARG A 199 4.50 -7.82 1.91
CA ARG A 199 4.36 -9.10 1.23
C ARG A 199 2.94 -9.33 0.70
N PHE A 200 1.93 -9.03 1.51
CA PHE A 200 0.53 -9.18 1.11
C PHE A 200 0.17 -8.27 -0.07
N LEU A 201 0.56 -6.99 0.00
CA LEU A 201 0.27 -6.03 -1.07
C LEU A 201 1.01 -6.39 -2.36
N VAL A 202 2.30 -6.74 -2.26
CA VAL A 202 3.09 -7.18 -3.41
C VAL A 202 2.46 -8.42 -4.05
N ASN A 203 2.27 -9.51 -3.29
CA ASN A 203 1.74 -10.76 -3.85
C ASN A 203 0.36 -10.61 -4.50
N ARG A 204 -0.44 -9.64 -4.06
CA ARG A 204 -1.82 -9.46 -4.54
C ARG A 204 -1.94 -8.46 -5.69
N TYR A 205 -1.14 -7.40 -5.70
CA TYR A 205 -1.35 -6.26 -6.60
C TYR A 205 -0.19 -5.99 -7.55
N ALA A 206 1.03 -6.44 -7.25
CA ALA A 206 2.16 -6.28 -8.15
C ALA A 206 1.83 -6.85 -9.55
N SER A 207 1.98 -6.03 -10.60
CA SER A 207 1.63 -6.41 -11.97
C SER A 207 2.85 -6.55 -12.90
N GLY A 208 2.75 -7.37 -13.95
CA GLY A 208 3.83 -7.63 -14.90
C GLY A 208 4.65 -8.89 -14.59
N PRO A 209 5.58 -9.28 -15.48
CA PRO A 209 6.43 -10.46 -15.29
C PRO A 209 7.41 -10.20 -14.13
N ARG A 210 7.17 -10.84 -12.97
CA ARG A 210 7.93 -10.67 -11.73
C ARG A 210 8.30 -12.02 -11.15
#